data_AF-A0A7V9W3E2-F1
#
_entry.id   AF-A0A7V9W3E2-F1
#
_cell.length_a   1.000
_cell.length_b   1.000
_cell.length_c   1.000
_cell.angle_alpha   90.00
_cell.angle_beta   90.00
_cell.angle_gamma   90.00
#
_symmetry.space_group_name_H-M   'P 1'
#
loop_
_entity.id
_entity.type
_entity.pdbx_description
1 polymer ?
#
loop_
_entity_poly.entity_id
_entity_poly.type
_entity_poly.pdbx_seq_one_letter_code
_entity_poly.pdbx_strand_id
1 'polypeptide(L)'
;MAEGRSWTRFWLDGTLPLARVGGDDNHLRASFGRAVAEAVFWAPAALLPQHGVRWQETGEPNLARAIITHGNLEQAIEIAVAENGQPRWVQFQRWSNANPEKEWRLQPFGGYLDDFQNFEGFTLPTQVEAGNHFGTEAYFPFFRLRVGEVRFSAF
;
A
#
# COMPACT_ATOMS: atom_id res chain seq x y z
N MET A 1 -3.53 10.70 -7.95
CA MET A 1 -4.22 10.36 -9.21
C MET A 1 -5.48 11.20 -9.29
N ALA A 2 -5.84 11.67 -10.46
CA ALA A 2 -7.10 12.37 -10.70
C ALA A 2 -7.55 12.08 -12.13
N GLU A 3 -8.80 11.68 -12.31
CA GLU A 3 -9.43 11.49 -13.64
C GLU A 3 -8.61 10.60 -14.60
N GLY A 4 -8.13 9.45 -14.12
CA GLY A 4 -7.32 8.54 -14.94
C GLY A 4 -5.91 9.04 -15.26
N ARG A 5 -5.45 10.14 -14.63
CA ARG A 5 -4.08 10.65 -14.75
C ARG A 5 -3.33 10.53 -13.45
N SER A 6 -2.05 10.26 -13.57
CA SER A 6 -1.12 10.11 -12.45
C SER A 6 0.15 10.91 -12.74
N TRP A 7 0.71 11.50 -11.70
CA TRP A 7 1.97 12.22 -11.79
C TRP A 7 2.69 12.15 -10.44
N THR A 8 4.01 12.22 -10.51
CA THR A 8 4.89 12.43 -9.36
C THR A 8 5.76 13.64 -9.67
N ARG A 9 5.77 14.59 -8.75
CA ARG A 9 6.73 15.70 -8.74
C ARG A 9 7.52 15.60 -7.45
N PHE A 10 8.83 15.49 -7.57
CA PHE A 10 9.72 15.49 -6.44
C PHE A 10 10.65 16.70 -6.54
N TRP A 11 10.74 17.46 -5.46
CA TRP A 11 11.59 18.63 -5.33
C TRP A 11 12.53 18.41 -4.15
N LEU A 12 13.81 18.71 -4.34
CA LEU A 12 14.76 18.81 -3.24
C LEU A 12 14.53 20.14 -2.53
N ASP A 13 14.21 20.08 -1.25
CA ASP A 13 14.00 21.26 -0.38
C ASP A 13 13.04 22.32 -0.99
N GLY A 14 12.08 21.88 -1.81
CA GLY A 14 11.16 22.77 -2.53
C GLY A 14 11.79 23.65 -3.62
N THR A 15 13.10 23.58 -3.85
CA THR A 15 13.82 24.50 -4.74
C THR A 15 14.29 23.85 -6.05
N LEU A 16 14.76 22.61 -6.01
CA LEU A 16 15.30 21.93 -7.20
C LEU A 16 14.38 20.78 -7.65
N PRO A 17 13.77 20.83 -8.85
CA PRO A 17 12.94 19.72 -9.33
C PRO A 17 13.81 18.53 -9.71
N LEU A 18 13.65 17.41 -9.02
CA LEU A 18 14.44 16.18 -9.23
C LEU A 18 13.72 15.13 -10.07
N ALA A 19 12.38 15.09 -10.00
CA ALA A 19 11.59 14.16 -10.81
C ALA A 19 10.28 14.78 -11.24
N ARG A 20 9.92 14.57 -12.51
CA ARG A 20 8.58 14.77 -13.05
C ARG A 20 8.25 13.59 -13.94
N VAL A 21 7.43 12.68 -13.43
CA VAL A 21 7.05 11.45 -14.13
C VAL A 21 5.53 11.35 -14.08
N GLY A 22 4.90 10.86 -15.15
CA GLY A 22 3.46 10.71 -15.22
C GLY A 22 2.92 10.75 -16.65
N GLY A 23 1.61 10.59 -16.77
CA GLY A 23 0.91 10.71 -18.04
C GLY A 23 0.90 9.47 -18.93
N ASP A 24 1.38 8.33 -18.43
CA ASP A 24 1.25 7.03 -19.10
C ASP A 24 0.52 5.99 -18.22
N ASP A 25 0.04 4.93 -18.87
CA ASP A 25 -0.73 3.86 -18.23
C ASP A 25 0.08 3.08 -17.19
N ASN A 26 1.40 2.94 -17.39
CA ASN A 26 2.26 2.25 -16.44
C ASN A 26 2.35 3.03 -15.13
N HIS A 27 2.56 4.33 -15.22
CA HIS A 27 2.59 5.23 -14.09
C HIS A 27 1.23 5.30 -13.39
N LEU A 28 0.11 5.30 -14.14
CA LEU A 28 -1.23 5.21 -13.57
C LEU A 28 -1.40 3.96 -12.72
N ARG A 29 -1.12 2.77 -13.28
CA ARG A 29 -1.25 1.49 -12.56
C ARG A 29 -0.31 1.40 -11.37
N ALA A 30 0.93 1.87 -11.51
CA ALA A 30 1.91 1.90 -10.42
C ALA A 30 1.48 2.82 -9.27
N SER A 31 0.89 3.98 -9.61
CA SER A 31 0.39 4.94 -8.63
C SER A 31 -0.87 4.46 -7.92
N PHE A 32 -1.70 3.66 -8.59
CA PHE A 32 -2.85 3.00 -7.96
C PHE A 32 -2.39 1.96 -6.94
N GLY A 33 -1.44 1.09 -7.31
CA GLY A 33 -0.83 0.17 -6.36
C GLY A 33 -0.17 0.87 -5.16
N ARG A 34 0.37 2.09 -5.36
CA ARG A 34 0.88 2.91 -4.24
C ARG A 34 -0.24 3.41 -3.34
N ALA A 35 -1.33 3.95 -3.88
CA ALA A 35 -2.47 4.39 -3.09
C ALA A 35 -3.10 3.25 -2.29
N VAL A 36 -3.18 2.06 -2.89
CA VAL A 36 -3.62 0.83 -2.22
C VAL A 36 -2.67 0.44 -1.07
N ALA A 37 -1.35 0.52 -1.28
CA ALA A 37 -0.38 0.30 -0.22
C ALA A 37 -0.61 1.27 0.95
N GLU A 38 -0.72 2.57 0.67
CA GLU A 38 -0.96 3.57 1.72
C GLU A 38 -2.25 3.28 2.51
N ALA A 39 -3.32 2.90 1.81
CA ALA A 39 -4.59 2.54 2.44
C ALA A 39 -4.43 1.33 3.38
N VAL A 40 -3.84 0.24 2.92
CA VAL A 40 -3.73 -0.99 3.72
C VAL A 40 -2.73 -0.89 4.87
N PHE A 41 -1.65 -0.11 4.71
CA PHE A 41 -0.65 0.05 5.77
C PHE A 41 -1.03 1.10 6.81
N TRP A 42 -1.71 2.19 6.43
CA TRP A 42 -1.85 3.37 7.29
C TRP A 42 -3.27 3.84 7.54
N ALA A 43 -4.19 3.57 6.64
CA ALA A 43 -5.54 4.11 6.70
C ALA A 43 -6.58 2.99 6.64
N PRO A 44 -6.69 2.14 7.68
CA PRO A 44 -7.59 0.98 7.66
C PRO A 44 -9.06 1.36 7.40
N ALA A 45 -9.47 2.56 7.80
CA ALA A 45 -10.81 3.09 7.51
C ALA A 45 -11.08 3.24 6.00
N ALA A 46 -10.05 3.47 5.17
CA ALA A 46 -10.19 3.52 3.71
C ALA A 46 -10.55 2.15 3.09
N LEU A 47 -10.40 1.06 3.85
CA LEU A 47 -10.77 -0.28 3.41
C LEU A 47 -12.24 -0.64 3.70
N LEU A 48 -13.03 0.28 4.26
CA LEU A 48 -14.42 0.00 4.57
C LEU A 48 -15.29 -0.10 3.29
N PRO A 49 -16.32 -0.98 3.27
CA PRO A 49 -17.16 -1.19 2.09
C PRO A 49 -17.82 0.07 1.51
N GLN A 50 -18.11 1.06 2.36
CA GLN A 50 -18.65 2.36 1.96
C GLN A 50 -17.72 3.14 1.00
N HIS A 51 -16.43 2.80 0.94
CA HIS A 51 -15.46 3.36 0.01
C HIS A 51 -15.27 2.51 -1.25
N GLY A 52 -16.20 1.59 -1.54
CA GLY A 52 -16.16 0.73 -2.73
C GLY A 52 -15.27 -0.50 -2.59
N VAL A 53 -14.82 -0.81 -1.37
CA VAL A 53 -13.98 -1.99 -1.11
C VAL A 53 -14.85 -3.23 -0.92
N ARG A 54 -14.56 -4.29 -1.67
CA ARG A 54 -15.24 -5.58 -1.54
C ARG A 54 -14.36 -6.52 -0.71
N TRP A 55 -14.92 -7.08 0.35
CA TRP A 55 -14.25 -8.10 1.15
C TRP A 55 -14.69 -9.50 0.75
N GLN A 56 -13.75 -10.43 0.73
CA GLN A 56 -13.95 -11.83 0.41
C GLN A 56 -13.29 -12.70 1.48
N GLU A 57 -13.98 -13.79 1.83
CA GLU A 57 -13.36 -14.87 2.58
C GLU A 57 -12.38 -15.60 1.67
N THR A 58 -11.23 -15.98 2.23
CA THR A 58 -10.19 -16.72 1.50
C THR A 58 -10.31 -18.23 1.66
N GLY A 59 -11.11 -18.69 2.64
CA GLY A 59 -11.15 -20.09 3.09
C GLY A 59 -10.02 -20.45 4.05
N GLU A 60 -9.03 -19.58 4.23
CA GLU A 60 -7.93 -19.76 5.17
C GLU A 60 -8.22 -19.01 6.48
N PRO A 61 -7.97 -19.62 7.64
CA PRO A 61 -8.13 -18.94 8.91
C PRO A 61 -7.18 -17.74 8.98
N ASN A 62 -7.64 -16.65 9.61
CA ASN A 62 -6.81 -15.46 9.85
C ASN A 62 -6.29 -14.78 8.57
N LEU A 63 -6.92 -15.02 7.41
CA LEU A 63 -6.56 -14.40 6.15
C LEU A 63 -7.78 -13.78 5.48
N ALA A 64 -7.75 -12.46 5.29
CA ALA A 64 -8.82 -11.72 4.63
C ALA A 64 -8.37 -11.22 3.25
N ARG A 65 -9.30 -11.12 2.31
CA ARG A 65 -9.05 -10.54 0.98
C ARG A 65 -9.89 -9.30 0.77
N ALA A 66 -9.23 -8.18 0.51
CA ALA A 66 -9.86 -6.92 0.13
C ALA A 66 -9.65 -6.68 -1.37
N ILE A 67 -10.70 -6.23 -2.07
CA ILE A 67 -10.64 -5.82 -3.47
C ILE A 67 -11.02 -4.34 -3.54
N ILE A 68 -10.07 -3.52 -3.97
CA ILE A 68 -10.25 -2.08 -4.13
C ILE A 68 -10.41 -1.76 -5.61
N THR A 69 -11.43 -0.98 -5.95
CA THR A 69 -11.67 -0.51 -7.32
C THR A 69 -11.59 1.02 -7.40
N HIS A 70 -11.08 1.53 -8.52
CA HIS A 70 -11.08 2.95 -8.83
C HIS A 70 -11.12 3.16 -10.35
N GLY A 71 -12.28 3.55 -10.88
CA GLY A 71 -12.50 3.57 -12.33
C GLY A 71 -12.31 2.17 -12.92
N ASN A 72 -11.41 2.04 -13.90
CA ASN A 72 -11.09 0.76 -14.55
C ASN A 72 -9.96 -0.03 -13.84
N LEU A 73 -9.48 0.46 -12.70
CA LEU A 73 -8.40 -0.17 -11.94
C LEU A 73 -9.00 -1.04 -10.82
N GLU A 74 -8.43 -2.22 -10.62
CA GLU A 74 -8.78 -3.13 -9.54
C GLU A 74 -7.51 -3.72 -8.92
N GLN A 75 -7.48 -3.84 -7.59
CA GLN A 75 -6.39 -4.46 -6.86
C GLN A 75 -6.96 -5.38 -5.77
N ALA A 76 -6.61 -6.66 -5.83
CA ALA A 76 -6.81 -7.60 -4.74
C ALA A 76 -5.62 -7.58 -3.79
N ILE A 77 -5.91 -7.63 -2.49
CA ILE A 77 -4.95 -7.57 -1.38
C ILE A 77 -5.30 -8.68 -0.42
N GLU A 78 -4.30 -9.44 -0.01
CA GLU A 78 -4.37 -10.41 1.06
C GLU A 78 -3.79 -9.81 2.33
N ILE A 79 -4.49 -10.02 3.44
CA ILE A 79 -4.16 -9.45 4.74
C ILE A 79 -4.23 -10.57 5.75
N ALA A 80 -3.09 -10.97 6.30
CA ALA A 80 -3.10 -11.83 7.47
C ALA A 80 -3.41 -11.02 8.70
N VAL A 81 -4.27 -11.56 9.55
CA VAL A 81 -4.82 -10.90 10.72
C VAL A 81 -4.54 -11.75 11.95
N ALA A 82 -4.08 -11.17 13.05
CA ALA A 82 -3.95 -11.88 14.32
C ALA A 82 -5.33 -12.10 14.98
N GLU A 83 -5.38 -12.95 16.00
CA GLU A 83 -6.60 -13.23 16.77
C GLU A 83 -7.24 -11.96 17.36
N ASN A 84 -6.43 -10.94 17.67
CA ASN A 84 -6.89 -9.64 18.16
C ASN A 84 -7.36 -8.67 17.05
N GLY A 85 -7.44 -9.12 15.80
CA GLY A 85 -7.86 -8.32 14.65
C GLY A 85 -6.77 -7.45 14.02
N GLN A 86 -5.53 -7.46 14.53
CA GLN A 86 -4.45 -6.62 13.98
C GLN A 86 -3.84 -7.26 12.72
N PRO A 87 -3.62 -6.49 11.63
CA PRO A 87 -2.87 -6.96 10.48
C PRO A 87 -1.43 -7.36 10.86
N ARG A 88 -0.95 -8.51 10.36
CA ARG A 88 0.41 -9.02 10.58
C ARG A 88 1.28 -8.82 9.35
N TRP A 89 0.72 -9.14 8.19
CA TRP A 89 1.33 -8.85 6.91
C TRP A 89 0.27 -8.58 5.87
N VAL A 90 0.68 -7.88 4.82
CA VAL A 90 -0.14 -7.58 3.64
C VAL A 90 0.61 -8.00 2.40
N GLN A 91 -0.11 -8.51 1.40
CA GLN A 91 0.47 -8.92 0.12
C GLN A 91 -0.48 -8.63 -1.03
N PHE A 92 0.07 -8.15 -2.14
CA PHE A 92 -0.67 -7.98 -3.38
C PHE A 92 0.27 -7.98 -4.59
N GLN A 93 -0.30 -8.15 -5.78
CA GLN A 93 0.43 -8.04 -7.04
C GLN A 93 0.47 -6.59 -7.51
N ARG A 94 1.62 -5.93 -7.39
CA ARG A 94 1.81 -4.53 -7.76
C ARG A 94 2.38 -4.40 -9.18
N TRP A 95 1.77 -3.54 -9.99
CA TRP A 95 2.34 -3.16 -11.29
C TRP A 95 3.61 -2.32 -11.09
N SER A 96 4.75 -2.86 -11.49
CA SER A 96 6.04 -2.17 -11.38
C SER A 96 7.05 -2.73 -12.38
N ASN A 97 8.15 -2.00 -12.61
CA ASN A 97 9.34 -2.48 -13.30
C ASN A 97 10.51 -2.77 -12.34
N ALA A 98 10.19 -3.05 -11.08
CA ALA A 98 11.18 -3.33 -10.03
C ALA A 98 11.72 -4.77 -10.11
N ASN A 99 12.17 -5.17 -11.29
CA ASN A 99 12.85 -6.44 -11.58
C ASN A 99 14.21 -6.17 -12.23
N PRO A 100 15.08 -7.19 -12.33
CA PRO A 100 16.36 -7.06 -13.04
C PRO A 100 16.21 -6.60 -14.50
N GLU A 101 15.15 -7.05 -15.20
CA GLU A 101 14.95 -6.75 -16.62
C GLU A 101 14.40 -5.34 -16.89
N LYS A 102 13.96 -4.62 -15.84
CA LYS A 102 13.32 -3.30 -15.93
C LYS A 102 12.05 -3.27 -16.77
N GLU A 103 11.34 -4.39 -16.82
CA GLU A 103 10.09 -4.53 -17.58
C GLU A 103 8.86 -4.40 -16.68
N TRP A 104 7.84 -3.73 -17.17
CA TRP A 104 6.58 -3.56 -16.46
C TRP A 104 5.79 -4.86 -16.40
N ARG A 105 5.56 -5.36 -15.19
CA ARG A 105 4.73 -6.54 -14.94
C ARG A 105 4.09 -6.48 -13.55
N LEU A 106 3.12 -7.36 -13.31
CA LEU A 106 2.59 -7.61 -11.96
C LEU A 106 3.63 -8.41 -11.17
N GLN A 107 3.96 -7.95 -9.97
CA GLN A 107 4.98 -8.55 -9.12
C GLN A 107 4.52 -8.52 -7.66
N PRO A 108 4.91 -9.50 -6.82
CA PRO A 108 4.57 -9.48 -5.41
C PRO A 108 5.08 -8.20 -4.74
N PHE A 109 4.23 -7.59 -3.94
CA PHE A 109 4.57 -6.47 -3.08
C PHE A 109 3.85 -6.67 -1.76
N GLY A 110 4.47 -6.28 -0.67
CA GLY A 110 3.92 -6.53 0.63
C GLY A 110 4.87 -6.17 1.74
N GLY A 111 4.49 -6.56 2.94
CA GLY A 111 5.23 -6.16 4.13
C GLY A 111 4.56 -6.55 5.42
N TYR A 112 5.25 -6.25 6.51
CA TYR A 112 4.86 -6.54 7.88
C TYR A 112 4.40 -5.27 8.59
N LEU A 113 3.43 -5.45 9.48
CA LEU A 113 2.90 -4.42 10.36
C LEU A 113 2.98 -4.95 11.80
N ASP A 114 3.56 -4.15 12.69
CA ASP A 114 3.74 -4.55 14.08
C ASP A 114 3.72 -3.34 15.03
N ASP A 115 3.80 -3.62 16.33
CA ASP A 115 3.87 -2.62 17.40
C ASP A 115 2.69 -1.62 17.32
N PHE A 116 1.46 -2.14 17.27
CA PHE A 116 0.25 -1.33 17.13
C PHE A 116 -0.03 -0.50 18.38
N GLN A 117 -0.34 0.78 18.18
CA GLN A 117 -0.72 1.71 19.25
C GLN A 117 -1.98 2.48 18.88
N ASN A 118 -2.68 2.99 19.89
CA ASN A 118 -3.88 3.81 19.69
C ASN A 118 -3.52 5.30 19.66
N PHE A 119 -3.99 5.99 18.62
CA PHE A 119 -3.83 7.42 18.41
C PHE A 119 -5.21 8.03 18.16
N GLU A 120 -5.73 8.78 19.13
CA GLU A 120 -7.03 9.47 19.02
C GLU A 120 -8.18 8.56 18.51
N GLY A 121 -8.20 7.29 18.96
CA GLY A 121 -9.22 6.32 18.56
C GLY A 121 -8.84 5.45 17.35
N PHE A 122 -7.72 5.72 16.66
CA PHE A 122 -7.21 4.89 15.57
C PHE A 122 -6.09 3.97 16.06
N THR A 123 -6.23 2.67 15.85
CA THR A 123 -5.17 1.70 16.13
C THR A 123 -4.30 1.53 14.89
N LEU A 124 -3.06 2.00 14.95
CA LEU A 124 -2.13 2.06 13.81
C LEU A 124 -0.82 1.33 14.15
N PRO A 125 -0.15 0.71 13.15
CA PRO A 125 1.16 0.09 13.37
C PRO A 125 2.21 1.17 13.62
N THR A 126 3.14 0.92 14.54
CA THR A 126 4.29 1.82 14.74
C THR A 126 5.60 1.23 14.23
N GLN A 127 5.60 -0.03 13.78
CA GLN A 127 6.70 -0.63 13.04
C GLN A 127 6.18 -1.18 11.71
N VAL A 128 6.75 -0.69 10.61
CA VAL A 128 6.36 -1.12 9.26
C VAL A 128 7.58 -1.44 8.43
N GLU A 129 7.52 -2.58 7.75
CA GLU A 129 8.46 -2.99 6.71
C GLU A 129 7.65 -3.28 5.43
N ALA A 130 8.04 -2.72 4.29
CA ALA A 130 7.39 -2.98 3.00
C ALA A 130 8.39 -2.98 1.84
N GLY A 131 8.11 -3.79 0.83
CA GLY A 131 9.06 -4.03 -0.25
C GLY A 131 8.52 -4.77 -1.46
N ASN A 132 9.37 -4.85 -2.48
CA ASN A 132 9.09 -5.64 -3.69
C ASN A 132 9.44 -7.09 -3.46
N HIS A 133 8.79 -7.99 -4.19
CA HIS A 133 9.00 -9.44 -4.17
C HIS A 133 8.70 -10.09 -2.81
N PHE A 134 7.71 -9.55 -2.08
CA PHE A 134 7.26 -10.09 -0.79
C PHE A 134 6.82 -11.56 -0.90
N GLY A 135 7.19 -12.35 0.11
CA GLY A 135 6.92 -13.80 0.15
C GLY A 135 7.86 -14.65 -0.72
N THR A 136 8.92 -14.06 -1.28
CA THR A 136 9.91 -14.78 -2.10
C THR A 136 11.33 -14.58 -1.56
N GLU A 137 12.29 -15.39 -2.03
CA GLU A 137 13.71 -15.20 -1.71
C GLU A 137 14.28 -13.85 -2.17
N ALA A 138 13.65 -13.22 -3.17
CA ALA A 138 14.04 -11.92 -3.70
C ALA A 138 13.46 -10.73 -2.94
N TYR A 139 12.78 -10.96 -1.79
CA TYR A 139 12.13 -9.90 -1.04
C TYR A 139 13.11 -8.78 -0.67
N PHE A 140 12.81 -7.57 -1.16
CA PHE A 140 13.62 -6.38 -0.90
C PHE A 140 12.80 -5.31 -0.16
N PRO A 141 12.88 -5.26 1.17
CA PRO A 141 12.20 -4.28 2.02
C PRO A 141 12.91 -2.92 2.00
N PHE A 142 12.63 -2.15 0.95
CA PHE A 142 13.22 -0.81 0.79
C PHE A 142 12.59 0.25 1.71
N PHE A 143 11.42 -0.03 2.30
CA PHE A 143 10.74 0.87 3.20
C PHE A 143 10.67 0.24 4.59
N ARG A 144 11.46 0.78 5.53
CA ARG A 144 11.52 0.33 6.91
C ARG A 144 11.45 1.55 7.81
N LEU A 145 10.48 1.60 8.71
CA LEU A 145 10.36 2.71 9.64
C LEU A 145 9.81 2.31 10.99
N ARG A 146 10.10 3.15 11.97
CA ARG A 146 9.43 3.21 13.26
C ARG A 146 8.71 4.56 13.36
N VAL A 147 7.41 4.53 13.57
CA VAL A 147 6.59 5.73 13.78
C VAL A 147 6.87 6.24 15.18
N GLY A 148 7.40 7.45 15.29
CA GLY A 148 7.64 8.10 16.59
C GLY A 148 6.39 8.78 17.14
N GLU A 149 5.59 9.37 16.26
CA GLU A 149 4.40 10.13 16.64
C GLU A 149 3.40 10.18 15.48
N VAL A 150 2.11 10.14 15.80
CA VAL A 150 1.00 10.42 14.86
C VAL A 150 0.23 11.62 15.42
N ARG A 151 0.04 12.65 14.59
CA ARG A 151 -0.78 13.82 14.92
C ARG A 151 -1.86 14.00 13.88
N PHE A 152 -3.10 14.16 14.31
CA PHE A 152 -4.19 14.58 13.45
C PHE A 152 -4.27 16.10 13.49
N SER A 153 -4.18 16.74 12.32
CA SER A 153 -4.40 18.19 12.26
C SER A 153 -5.89 18.45 12.35
N ALA A 154 -6.31 19.21 13.36
CA ALA A 154 -7.64 19.81 13.36
C ALA A 154 -7.71 20.85 12.23
N PHE A 155 -8.71 20.74 11.37
CA PHE A 155 -9.07 21.80 10.41
C PHE A 155 -9.93 22.86 11.09
#